data_AF-A0A1Q9XXX1-F1
#
_entry.id   AF-A0A1Q9XXX1-F1
#
_cell.length_a   1.000
_cell.length_b   1.000
_cell.length_c   1.000
_cell.angle_alpha   90.00
_cell.angle_beta   90.00
_cell.angle_gamma   90.00
#
_symmetry.space_group_name_H-M   'P 1'
#
loop_
_entity.id
_entity.type
_entity.pdbx_description
1 polymer ?
#
loop_
_entity_poly.entity_id
_entity_poly.type
_entity_poly.pdbx_seq_one_letter_code
_entity_poly.pdbx_strand_id
1 'polypeptide(L)'
;MSLMKDLNHAIMAAAVGVMASYSTVSPVEGLLSNVPHQQSQEDVAVSEAIHALIKKCKAEEQEFLSAVKVAAGLSASEIQERVQPDQVVDFTEYLHKIRSLEVIMKGYEVPEQFAAQHMDARRAMAKFRSSAAMLHMIILQAVNVPSIIPGHASADGLKMLAEHTTAAVVGLAKA
;
A
#
# COMPACT_ATOMS: atom_id res chain seq x y z
N MET A 1 4.27 6.18 -20.55
CA MET A 1 4.63 5.46 -19.31
C MET A 1 5.32 6.40 -18.30
N SER A 2 4.59 7.35 -17.68
CA SER A 2 5.21 8.25 -16.66
C SER A 2 4.32 8.56 -15.46
N LEU A 3 2.99 8.51 -15.62
CA LEU A 3 2.03 8.81 -14.54
C LEU A 3 2.29 8.05 -13.23
N MET A 4 2.52 6.73 -13.28
CA MET A 4 2.83 5.95 -12.07
C MET A 4 4.15 6.35 -11.39
N LYS A 5 5.17 6.73 -12.15
CA LYS A 5 6.49 7.11 -11.59
C LYS A 5 6.42 8.50 -10.95
N ASP A 6 5.78 9.45 -11.62
CA ASP A 6 5.63 10.83 -11.15
C ASP A 6 4.75 10.90 -9.89
N LEU A 7 3.68 10.12 -9.85
CA LEU A 7 2.76 10.12 -8.71
C LEU A 7 3.28 9.32 -7.51
N ASN A 8 4.06 8.28 -7.74
CA ASN A 8 4.79 7.54 -6.70
C ASN A 8 5.72 8.49 -5.92
N HIS A 9 6.49 9.31 -6.65
CA HIS A 9 7.34 10.32 -6.03
C HIS A 9 6.51 11.33 -5.22
N ALA A 10 5.34 11.71 -5.71
CA ALA A 10 4.47 12.69 -5.04
C ALA A 10 3.86 12.17 -3.72
N ILE A 11 3.49 10.89 -3.62
CA ILE A 11 2.99 10.30 -2.36
C ILE A 11 4.13 10.07 -1.38
N MET A 12 5.27 9.55 -1.86
CA MET A 12 6.44 9.36 -1.00
C MET A 12 6.97 10.69 -0.46
N ALA A 13 7.11 11.71 -1.31
CA ALA A 13 7.53 13.05 -0.88
C ALA A 13 6.54 13.68 0.10
N ALA A 14 5.23 13.50 -0.11
CA ALA A 14 4.22 14.02 0.80
C ALA A 14 4.29 13.35 2.19
N ALA A 15 4.43 12.03 2.24
CA ALA A 15 4.55 11.31 3.51
C ALA A 15 5.85 11.65 4.26
N VAL A 16 6.98 11.74 3.54
CA VAL A 16 8.25 12.21 4.12
C VAL A 16 8.14 13.66 4.61
N GLY A 17 7.47 14.53 3.84
CA GLY A 17 7.22 15.91 4.23
C GLY A 17 6.42 16.01 5.51
N VAL A 18 5.34 15.23 5.66
CA VAL A 18 4.53 15.17 6.88
C VAL A 18 5.37 14.72 8.09
N MET A 19 6.20 13.69 7.92
CA MET A 19 7.09 13.22 9.01
C MET A 19 8.13 14.27 9.39
N ALA A 20 8.74 14.94 8.41
CA ALA A 20 9.66 16.04 8.65
C ALA A 20 8.97 17.19 9.41
N SER A 21 7.72 17.51 9.06
CA SER A 21 6.93 18.54 9.75
C SER A 21 6.63 18.20 11.21
N TYR A 22 6.54 16.92 11.61
CA TYR A 22 6.38 16.61 13.05
C TYR A 22 7.62 16.96 13.87
N SER A 23 8.82 16.88 13.28
CA SER A 23 10.07 17.21 13.97
C SER A 23 10.24 18.71 14.24
N THR A 24 9.53 19.57 13.52
CA THR A 24 9.56 21.03 13.73
C THR A 24 8.59 21.48 14.83
N VAL A 25 7.59 20.66 15.17
CA VAL A 25 6.54 21.00 16.16
C VAL A 25 6.82 20.39 17.54
N SER A 26 8.10 20.35 17.95
CA SER A 26 8.59 19.73 19.19
C SER A 26 7.71 20.04 20.42
N PRO A 27 7.54 19.10 21.38
CA PRO A 27 6.69 19.32 22.53
C PRO A 27 7.24 20.43 23.43
N VAL A 28 6.31 21.21 23.97
CA VAL A 28 6.52 22.33 24.89
C VAL A 28 7.11 21.81 26.20
N GLU A 29 8.43 21.87 26.36
CA GLU A 29 9.06 21.81 27.69
C GLU A 29 10.07 22.95 27.83
N GLY A 30 9.60 24.02 28.47
CA GLY A 30 10.46 25.00 29.13
C GLY A 30 11.01 26.14 28.26
N LEU A 31 10.30 27.27 28.26
CA LEU A 31 10.79 28.62 28.60
C LEU A 31 10.03 29.70 27.82
N LEU A 32 9.31 30.50 28.59
CA LEU A 32 8.89 31.89 28.33
C LEU A 32 9.48 32.52 27.04
N SER A 33 8.63 32.73 26.02
CA SER A 33 8.62 33.95 25.18
C SER A 33 7.55 33.87 24.09
N ASN A 34 6.52 34.72 24.23
CA ASN A 34 5.71 35.34 23.17
C ASN A 34 5.83 34.82 21.72
N VAL A 35 5.20 33.69 21.33
CA VAL A 35 4.76 33.51 19.92
C VAL A 35 3.49 32.64 19.76
N PRO A 36 2.30 33.08 20.16
CA PRO A 36 1.07 32.31 19.92
C PRO A 36 0.64 32.24 18.43
N HIS A 37 1.12 33.15 17.55
CA HIS A 37 0.68 33.21 16.15
C HIS A 37 1.45 32.28 15.20
N GLN A 38 2.76 32.06 15.39
CA GLN A 38 3.54 31.18 14.50
C GLN A 38 3.26 29.70 14.74
N GLN A 39 3.10 29.30 16.01
CA GLN A 39 2.78 27.92 16.38
C GLN A 39 1.44 27.46 15.78
N SER A 40 0.42 28.32 15.80
CA SER A 40 -0.88 28.06 15.17
C SER A 40 -0.80 27.94 13.64
N GLN A 41 0.07 28.72 12.99
CA GLN A 41 0.24 28.67 11.54
C GLN A 41 1.01 27.42 11.07
N GLU A 42 2.02 27.00 11.82
CA GLU A 42 2.75 25.76 11.57
C GLU A 42 1.85 24.54 11.78
N ASP A 43 1.02 24.55 12.83
CA ASP A 43 0.06 23.47 13.10
C ASP A 43 -0.98 23.31 11.98
N VAL A 44 -1.46 24.43 11.43
CA VAL A 44 -2.35 24.44 10.26
C VAL A 44 -1.63 23.86 9.05
N ALA A 45 -0.36 24.23 8.81
CA ALA A 45 0.41 23.70 7.67
C ALA A 45 0.65 22.18 7.79
N VAL A 46 0.96 21.66 8.99
CA VAL A 46 1.11 20.22 9.22
C VAL A 46 -0.21 19.49 9.00
N SER A 47 -1.31 20.01 9.55
CA SER A 47 -2.65 19.47 9.33
C SER A 47 -3.02 19.46 7.85
N GLU A 48 -2.77 20.55 7.11
CA GLU A 48 -3.02 20.64 5.66
C GLU A 48 -2.19 19.62 4.88
N ALA A 49 -0.92 19.42 5.24
CA ALA A 49 -0.05 18.42 4.61
C ALA A 49 -0.58 16.99 4.83
N ILE A 50 -1.05 16.66 6.03
CA ILE A 50 -1.66 15.36 6.34
C ILE A 50 -2.94 15.16 5.52
N HIS A 51 -3.82 16.18 5.47
CA HIS A 51 -5.04 16.11 4.67
C HIS A 51 -4.76 15.98 3.17
N ALA A 52 -3.75 16.67 2.66
CA ALA A 52 -3.31 16.56 1.28
C ALA A 52 -2.81 15.14 0.97
N LEU A 53 -2.04 14.53 1.88
CA LEU A 53 -1.62 13.13 1.75
C LEU A 53 -2.83 12.18 1.72
N ILE A 54 -3.76 12.31 2.67
CA ILE A 54 -4.99 11.51 2.71
C ILE A 54 -5.77 11.64 1.40
N LYS A 55 -5.93 12.87 0.90
CA LYS A 55 -6.65 13.15 -0.35
C LYS A 55 -5.98 12.47 -1.55
N LYS A 56 -4.65 12.54 -1.65
CA LYS A 56 -3.88 11.85 -2.70
C LYS A 56 -4.07 10.33 -2.62
N CYS A 57 -3.92 9.74 -1.43
CA CYS A 57 -4.12 8.29 -1.26
C CYS A 57 -5.54 7.86 -1.67
N LYS A 58 -6.56 8.63 -1.33
CA LYS A 58 -7.96 8.33 -1.72
C LYS A 58 -8.19 8.45 -3.23
N ALA A 59 -7.59 9.43 -3.89
CA ALA A 59 -7.70 9.58 -5.34
C ALA A 59 -7.08 8.37 -6.05
N GLU A 60 -5.88 7.96 -5.62
CA GLU A 60 -5.24 6.77 -6.15
C GLU A 60 -6.01 5.50 -5.85
N GLU A 61 -6.54 5.36 -4.63
CA GLU A 61 -7.40 4.22 -4.29
C GLU A 61 -8.53 4.06 -5.31
N GLN A 62 -9.20 5.17 -5.68
CA GLN A 62 -10.27 5.16 -6.66
C GLN A 62 -9.78 4.83 -8.07
N GLU A 63 -8.62 5.37 -8.49
CA GLU A 63 -8.02 5.05 -9.78
C GLU A 63 -7.67 3.56 -9.88
N PHE A 64 -7.01 3.00 -8.86
CA PHE A 64 -6.70 1.57 -8.81
C PHE A 64 -7.95 0.70 -8.78
N LEU A 65 -8.98 1.08 -8.02
CA LEU A 65 -10.24 0.34 -8.01
C LEU A 65 -10.96 0.39 -9.38
N SER A 66 -10.86 1.52 -10.09
CA SER A 66 -11.40 1.62 -11.45
C SER A 66 -10.65 0.72 -12.42
N ALA A 67 -9.31 0.69 -12.31
CA ALA A 67 -8.45 -0.17 -13.11
C ALA A 67 -8.70 -1.66 -12.81
N VAL A 68 -8.92 -2.02 -11.54
CA VAL A 68 -9.32 -3.38 -11.13
C VAL A 68 -10.63 -3.78 -11.81
N LYS A 69 -11.65 -2.91 -11.81
CA LYS A 69 -12.93 -3.20 -12.46
C LYS A 69 -12.79 -3.43 -13.96
N VAL A 70 -11.96 -2.61 -14.61
CA VAL A 70 -11.66 -2.78 -16.04
C VAL A 70 -10.91 -4.10 -16.28
N ALA A 71 -9.84 -4.35 -15.52
CA ALA A 71 -9.02 -5.55 -15.67
C ALA A 71 -9.82 -6.83 -15.40
N ALA A 72 -10.72 -6.83 -14.41
CA ALA A 72 -11.59 -7.97 -14.12
C ALA A 72 -12.59 -8.29 -15.27
N GLY A 73 -12.89 -7.33 -16.14
CA GLY A 73 -13.73 -7.52 -17.32
C GLY A 73 -12.95 -7.92 -18.59
N LEU A 74 -11.63 -7.94 -18.54
CA LEU A 74 -10.76 -8.30 -19.67
C LEU A 74 -10.37 -9.78 -19.60
N SER A 75 -10.12 -10.37 -20.76
CA SER A 75 -9.49 -11.69 -20.87
C SER A 75 -8.00 -11.63 -20.53
N ALA A 76 -7.42 -12.77 -20.15
CA ALA A 76 -5.99 -12.85 -19.84
C ALA A 76 -5.09 -12.43 -21.01
N SER A 77 -5.48 -12.74 -22.25
CA SER A 77 -4.76 -12.30 -23.46
C SER A 77 -4.79 -10.79 -23.65
N GLU A 78 -5.92 -10.14 -23.41
CA GLU A 78 -6.03 -8.67 -23.51
C GLU A 78 -5.22 -7.95 -22.43
N ILE A 79 -5.09 -8.55 -21.24
CA ILE A 79 -4.22 -8.01 -20.18
C ILE A 79 -2.75 -8.19 -20.55
N GLN A 80 -2.35 -9.35 -21.10
CA GLN A 80 -0.98 -9.59 -21.56
C GLN A 80 -0.55 -8.66 -22.69
N GLU A 81 -1.44 -8.31 -23.61
CA GLU A 81 -1.14 -7.33 -24.67
C GLU A 81 -0.93 -5.90 -24.12
N ARG A 82 -1.60 -5.57 -23.01
CA ARG A 82 -1.56 -4.25 -22.39
C ARG A 82 -0.46 -4.08 -21.36
N VAL A 83 0.03 -5.17 -20.78
CA VAL A 83 1.01 -5.15 -19.70
C VAL A 83 2.33 -5.75 -20.17
N GLN A 84 3.37 -4.93 -20.17
CA GLN A 84 4.72 -5.42 -20.46
C GLN A 84 5.31 -6.13 -19.23
N PRO A 85 6.15 -7.18 -19.40
CA PRO A 85 6.78 -7.90 -18.28
C PRO A 85 7.53 -6.98 -17.30
N ASP A 86 8.25 -5.99 -17.82
CA ASP A 86 9.00 -5.02 -17.02
C ASP A 86 8.09 -4.18 -16.12
N GLN A 87 6.85 -3.93 -16.54
CA GLN A 87 5.87 -3.21 -15.73
C GLN A 87 5.43 -4.01 -14.50
N VAL A 88 5.42 -5.34 -14.58
CA VAL A 88 5.05 -6.21 -13.45
C VAL A 88 6.12 -6.13 -12.34
N VAL A 89 7.40 -6.10 -12.74
CA VAL A 89 8.52 -5.93 -11.81
C VAL A 89 8.49 -4.54 -11.17
N ASP A 90 8.34 -3.49 -11.97
CA ASP A 90 8.18 -2.10 -11.49
C ASP A 90 7.00 -1.99 -10.49
N PHE A 91 5.91 -2.72 -10.73
CA PHE A 91 4.75 -2.76 -9.83
C PHE A 91 5.02 -3.45 -8.50
N THR A 92 5.79 -4.52 -8.52
CA THR A 92 6.20 -5.22 -7.30
C THR A 92 7.08 -4.33 -6.43
N GLU A 93 8.05 -3.64 -7.04
CA GLU A 93 8.88 -2.67 -6.33
C GLU A 93 8.06 -1.53 -5.74
N TYR A 94 7.06 -1.05 -6.48
CA TYR A 94 6.16 0.00 -6.02
C TYR A 94 5.40 -0.39 -4.76
N LEU A 95 4.78 -1.57 -4.74
CA LEU A 95 4.09 -2.09 -3.56
C LEU A 95 5.04 -2.26 -2.37
N HIS A 96 6.29 -2.64 -2.62
CA HIS A 96 7.31 -2.75 -1.58
C HIS A 96 7.65 -1.37 -0.99
N LYS A 97 7.85 -0.35 -1.84
CA LYS A 97 8.13 1.03 -1.40
C LYS A 97 7.00 1.60 -0.53
N ILE A 98 5.73 1.40 -0.92
CA ILE A 98 4.58 1.83 -0.12
C ILE A 98 4.55 1.12 1.23
N ARG A 99 4.82 -0.18 1.25
CA ARG A 99 4.88 -0.95 2.50
C ARG A 99 5.99 -0.45 3.42
N SER A 100 7.17 -0.16 2.89
CA SER A 100 8.27 0.41 3.68
C SER A 100 7.88 1.76 4.29
N LEU A 101 7.18 2.61 3.53
CA LEU A 101 6.66 3.88 4.02
C LEU A 101 5.61 3.71 5.11
N GLU A 102 4.68 2.74 4.98
CA GLU A 102 3.72 2.37 6.03
C GLU A 102 4.42 1.98 7.34
N VAL A 103 5.52 1.22 7.25
CA VAL A 103 6.30 0.79 8.42
C VAL A 103 6.99 1.99 9.07
N ILE A 104 7.59 2.88 8.28
CA ILE A 104 8.24 4.10 8.78
C ILE A 104 7.22 5.00 9.48
N MET A 105 6.07 5.28 8.83
CA MET A 105 5.02 6.08 9.44
C MET A 105 4.49 5.46 10.74
N LYS A 106 4.44 4.13 10.84
CA LYS A 106 4.03 3.46 12.07
C LYS A 106 5.02 3.65 13.23
N GLY A 107 6.31 3.77 12.93
CA GLY A 107 7.37 3.93 13.94
C GLY A 107 7.71 5.37 14.28
N TYR A 108 7.04 6.34 13.67
CA TYR A 108 7.35 7.76 13.86
C TYR A 108 6.69 8.30 15.14
N GLU A 109 7.41 9.16 15.86
CA GLU A 109 6.86 9.89 17.02
C GLU A 109 5.98 11.03 16.53
N VAL A 110 4.70 10.99 16.89
CA VAL A 110 3.69 11.95 16.42
C VAL A 110 3.22 12.78 17.61
N PRO A 111 3.25 14.13 17.51
CA PRO A 111 2.66 15.00 18.53
C PRO A 111 1.19 14.65 18.77
N GLU A 112 0.75 14.63 20.04
CA GLU A 112 -0.59 14.15 20.42
C GLU A 112 -1.73 14.83 19.64
N GLN A 113 -1.58 16.13 19.36
CA GLN A 113 -2.53 16.92 18.59
C GLN A 113 -2.79 16.42 17.16
N PHE A 114 -1.82 15.71 16.56
CA PHE A 114 -1.94 15.14 15.21
C PHE A 114 -2.15 13.62 15.19
N ALA A 115 -2.17 12.97 16.36
CA ALA A 115 -2.22 11.51 16.44
C ALA A 115 -3.42 10.91 15.68
N ALA A 116 -4.61 11.51 15.81
CA ALA A 116 -5.81 11.06 15.10
C ALA A 116 -5.68 11.22 13.58
N GLN A 117 -5.22 12.39 13.11
CA GLN A 117 -5.04 12.68 11.68
C GLN A 117 -3.97 11.78 11.06
N HIS A 118 -2.88 11.54 11.79
CA HIS A 118 -1.82 10.62 11.38
C HIS A 118 -2.33 9.18 11.24
N MET A 119 -3.18 8.72 12.16
CA MET A 119 -3.82 7.42 12.07
C MET A 119 -4.73 7.30 10.84
N ASP A 120 -5.46 8.36 10.50
CA ASP A 120 -6.27 8.41 9.28
C ASP A 120 -5.42 8.40 8.01
N ALA A 121 -4.26 9.08 8.00
CA ALA A 121 -3.30 9.01 6.91
C ALA A 121 -2.73 7.60 6.72
N ARG A 122 -2.35 6.94 7.81
CA ARG A 122 -1.89 5.54 7.78
C ARG A 122 -2.98 4.60 7.24
N ARG A 123 -4.24 4.81 7.64
CA ARG A 123 -5.37 4.02 7.13
C ARG A 123 -5.62 4.28 5.64
N ALA A 124 -5.55 5.53 5.19
CA ALA A 124 -5.71 5.89 3.78
C ALA A 124 -4.62 5.24 2.91
N MET A 125 -3.36 5.28 3.38
CA MET A 125 -2.24 4.64 2.68
C MET A 125 -2.40 3.12 2.61
N ALA A 126 -2.81 2.47 3.70
CA ALA A 126 -3.07 1.03 3.72
C ALA A 126 -4.18 0.59 2.75
N LYS A 127 -5.25 1.38 2.63
CA LYS A 127 -6.33 1.12 1.67
C LYS A 127 -5.85 1.23 0.22
N PHE A 128 -5.14 2.30 -0.09
CA PHE A 128 -4.51 2.51 -1.39
C PHE A 128 -3.53 1.37 -1.74
N ARG A 129 -2.67 0.93 -0.82
CA ARG A 129 -1.81 -0.23 -1.05
C ARG A 129 -2.62 -1.49 -1.33
N SER A 130 -3.73 -1.69 -0.64
CA SER A 130 -4.61 -2.84 -0.85
C SER A 130 -5.24 -2.84 -2.23
N SER A 131 -5.71 -1.69 -2.74
CA SER A 131 -6.28 -1.61 -4.09
C SER A 131 -5.22 -1.80 -5.18
N ALA A 132 -4.02 -1.21 -5.00
CA ALA A 132 -2.89 -1.44 -5.91
C ALA A 132 -2.45 -2.92 -5.92
N ALA A 133 -2.40 -3.57 -4.75
CA ALA A 133 -2.06 -4.99 -4.65
C ALA A 133 -3.11 -5.87 -5.35
N MET A 134 -4.39 -5.52 -5.28
CA MET A 134 -5.45 -6.23 -5.98
C MET A 134 -5.26 -6.18 -7.49
N LEU A 135 -4.96 -5.01 -8.05
CA LEU A 135 -4.65 -4.87 -9.47
C LEU A 135 -3.42 -5.71 -9.86
N HIS A 136 -2.37 -5.65 -9.05
CA HIS A 136 -1.15 -6.43 -9.29
C HIS A 136 -1.41 -7.94 -9.30
N MET A 137 -2.26 -8.46 -8.40
CA MET A 137 -2.63 -9.87 -8.40
C MET A 137 -3.36 -10.27 -9.69
N ILE A 138 -4.28 -9.45 -10.18
CA ILE A 138 -5.01 -9.73 -11.44
C ILE A 138 -4.02 -9.78 -12.60
N ILE A 139 -3.10 -8.83 -12.66
CA ILE A 139 -2.03 -8.80 -13.67
C ILE A 139 -1.17 -10.06 -13.59
N LEU A 140 -0.71 -10.44 -12.39
CA LEU A 140 0.10 -11.64 -12.20
C LEU A 140 -0.63 -12.91 -12.63
N GLN A 141 -1.93 -13.02 -12.33
CA GLN A 141 -2.74 -14.16 -12.75
C GLN A 141 -2.93 -14.22 -14.27
N ALA A 142 -3.01 -13.06 -14.92
CA ALA A 142 -3.12 -13.00 -16.37
C ALA A 142 -1.79 -13.29 -17.08
N VAL A 143 -0.67 -12.82 -16.53
CA VAL A 143 0.66 -12.91 -17.17
C VAL A 143 1.38 -14.21 -16.85
N ASN A 144 1.25 -14.75 -15.64
CA ASN A 144 1.86 -16.03 -15.31
C ASN A 144 1.04 -17.17 -15.89
N VAL A 145 1.61 -17.86 -16.87
CA VAL A 145 1.07 -19.13 -17.36
C VAL A 145 1.12 -20.13 -16.20
N PRO A 146 -0.03 -20.68 -15.75
CA PRO A 146 -0.01 -21.70 -14.71
C PRO A 146 0.80 -22.90 -15.21
N SER A 147 1.74 -23.38 -14.40
CA SER A 147 2.46 -24.61 -14.75
C SER A 147 1.45 -25.75 -14.77
N ILE A 148 1.06 -26.19 -15.97
CA ILE A 148 0.27 -27.40 -16.12
C ILE A 148 1.21 -28.54 -15.77
N ILE A 149 1.08 -29.07 -14.56
CA ILE A 149 1.75 -30.32 -14.18
C ILE A 149 0.89 -31.42 -14.80
N PRO A 150 1.37 -32.15 -15.83
CA PRO A 150 0.65 -33.28 -16.39
C PRO A 150 0.63 -34.41 -15.36
N GLY A 151 -0.31 -34.36 -14.43
CA GLY A 151 -0.62 -35.43 -13.50
C GLY A 151 -1.84 -36.17 -13.99
N HIS A 152 -1.72 -37.49 -14.21
CA HIS A 152 -2.91 -38.33 -14.19
C HIS A 152 -3.42 -38.29 -12.74
N ALA A 153 -4.63 -37.78 -12.54
CA ALA A 153 -5.29 -37.81 -11.24
C ALA A 153 -5.59 -39.27 -10.90
N SER A 154 -4.62 -39.98 -10.32
CA SER A 154 -4.90 -41.27 -9.70
C SER A 154 -5.65 -41.01 -8.39
N ALA A 155 -6.65 -41.84 -8.10
CA ALA A 155 -7.40 -41.75 -6.85
C ALA A 155 -6.47 -41.80 -5.63
N ASP A 156 -5.38 -42.58 -5.71
CA ASP A 156 -4.36 -42.67 -4.68
C ASP A 156 -3.54 -41.38 -4.53
N GLY A 157 -3.22 -40.69 -5.64
CA GLY A 157 -2.52 -39.41 -5.61
C GLY A 157 -3.36 -38.30 -5.00
N LEU A 158 -4.66 -38.26 -5.31
CA LEU A 158 -5.61 -37.32 -4.69
C LEU A 158 -5.80 -37.61 -3.20
N LYS A 159 -5.83 -38.88 -2.81
CA LYS A 159 -5.92 -39.30 -1.40
C LYS A 159 -4.66 -38.91 -0.62
N MET A 160 -3.47 -39.13 -1.17
CA MET A 160 -2.22 -38.70 -0.54
C MET A 160 -2.13 -37.16 -0.42
N LEU A 161 -2.62 -36.41 -1.41
CA LEU A 161 -2.67 -34.95 -1.32
C LEU A 161 -3.66 -34.48 -0.25
N ALA A 162 -4.82 -35.12 -0.14
CA ALA A 162 -5.81 -34.84 0.89
C ALA A 162 -5.27 -35.17 2.29
N GLU A 163 -4.58 -36.30 2.44
CA GLU A 163 -3.93 -36.69 3.70
C GLU A 163 -2.82 -35.72 4.09
N HIS A 164 -1.98 -35.30 3.13
CA HIS A 164 -0.91 -34.33 3.35
C HIS A 164 -1.45 -32.94 3.73
N THR A 165 -2.48 -32.44 3.02
CA THR A 165 -3.10 -31.14 3.34
C THR A 165 -3.84 -31.18 4.68
N THR A 166 -4.53 -32.29 4.99
CA THR A 166 -5.17 -32.47 6.30
C THR A 166 -4.15 -32.53 7.43
N ALA A 167 -3.03 -33.24 7.24
CA ALA A 167 -1.95 -33.28 8.22
C ALA A 167 -1.29 -31.91 8.45
N ALA A 168 -1.07 -31.13 7.39
CA ALA A 168 -0.53 -29.78 7.48
C ALA A 168 -1.47 -28.82 8.23
N VAL A 169 -2.78 -28.90 7.95
CA VAL A 169 -3.80 -28.09 8.65
C VAL A 169 -3.93 -28.49 10.12
N VAL A 170 -3.88 -29.79 10.44
CA VAL A 170 -3.89 -30.28 11.82
C VAL A 170 -2.63 -29.88 12.58
N GLY A 171 -1.47 -29.86 11.91
CA GLY A 171 -0.22 -29.37 12.48
C GLY A 171 -0.28 -27.87 12.82
N LEU A 172 -0.86 -27.06 11.94
CA LEU A 172 -1.09 -25.64 12.18
C LEU A 172 -2.14 -25.36 13.26
N ALA A 173 -3.16 -26.22 13.39
CA ALA A 173 -4.19 -26.09 14.43
C ALA A 173 -3.71 -26.53 15.83
N LYS A 174 -2.59 -27.26 15.91
CA LYS A 174 -1.97 -27.71 17.17
C LYS A 174 -0.77 -26.86 17.60
N ALA A 175 -0.31 -25.94 16.75
CA ALA A 175 0.72 -24.95 17.04
C ALA A 175 0.10 -23.71 17.69
#